data_AF-A0A1M6VSK3-F1
#
_entry.id   AF-A0A1M6VSK3-F1
#
_cell.length_a   1.000
_cell.length_b   1.000
_cell.length_c   1.000
_cell.angle_alpha   90.00
_cell.angle_beta   90.00
_cell.angle_gamma   90.00
#
_symmetry.space_group_name_H-M   'P 1'
#
loop_
_entity.id
_entity.type
_entity.pdbx_description
1 polymer ?
#
loop_
_entity_poly.entity_id
_entity_poly.type
_entity_poly.pdbx_seq_one_letter_code
_entity_poly.pdbx_strand_id
1 'polypeptide(L)'
;MADRLKDLKILHRERFPVRDFFIRYGKDLQMMQHCPDEDMESCIEESGLHRPGLAMAGFTKVYSSQQIQIVGHTEWNYLESVGPEARAKIFENLSVFRAPMWVVTHAQTPHEELKAMCNRLHVPLFSTTLHTFEFFKMAQRILEEFFAPHAIIHGSLVDVYGVGMLYVGDSNVGKSECVLDLVESGHRMVADDVVHISHVGKSIIGRPDPLIRHHMEIRGVGILDIRSMFGIHAIRKVKKIEMIVELQQWRQDVSYERTGLNEMEENVMGVNIPKVVLPVAPGKNMTVISEVIAMNALMKMSGQNVAKDFNESLLQKIKAKAKGEFTDDLLDFNPQNWSFYE
;
A
#
# COMPACT_ATOMS: atom_id res chain seq x y z
N MET A 1 3.07 -25.78 11.90
CA MET A 1 3.84 -24.85 11.04
C MET A 1 3.75 -23.49 11.70
N ALA A 2 4.88 -22.87 12.04
CA ALA A 2 4.88 -21.54 12.64
C ALA A 2 4.27 -20.55 11.64
N ASP A 3 3.37 -19.72 12.13
CA ASP A 3 2.60 -18.79 11.33
C ASP A 3 3.52 -17.64 10.88
N ARG A 4 4.20 -17.83 9.74
CA ARG A 4 5.32 -16.98 9.28
C ARG A 4 4.94 -15.50 9.11
N LEU A 5 3.65 -15.20 9.08
CA LEU A 5 3.11 -13.84 8.92
C LEU A 5 2.72 -13.20 10.26
N LYS A 6 2.62 -13.96 11.36
CA LYS A 6 2.27 -13.43 12.70
C LYS A 6 3.46 -12.87 13.46
N ASP A 7 4.66 -13.40 13.23
CA ASP A 7 5.89 -13.02 13.95
C ASP A 7 6.79 -12.06 13.16
N LEU A 8 6.20 -11.18 12.34
CA LEU A 8 6.96 -10.23 11.54
C LEU A 8 7.65 -9.19 12.40
N LYS A 9 8.96 -9.02 12.19
CA LYS A 9 9.72 -7.90 12.78
C LYS A 9 9.32 -6.60 12.10
N ILE A 10 8.44 -5.84 12.75
CA ILE A 10 8.00 -4.53 12.29
C ILE A 10 9.12 -3.50 12.54
N LEU A 11 9.46 -2.76 11.50
CA LEU A 11 10.45 -1.70 11.49
C LEU A 11 9.75 -0.35 11.31
N HIS A 12 10.34 0.67 11.92
CA HIS A 12 9.87 2.05 11.85
C HIS A 12 11.01 2.95 11.38
N ARG A 13 10.72 3.86 10.46
CA ARG A 13 11.66 4.93 10.12
C ARG A 13 11.43 6.06 11.11
N GLU A 14 12.49 6.61 11.67
CA GLU A 14 12.40 7.67 12.69
C GLU A 14 12.73 9.04 12.13
N ARG A 15 13.53 9.11 11.06
CA ARG A 15 14.05 10.37 10.51
C ARG A 15 14.02 10.39 9.00
N PHE A 16 13.63 11.53 8.44
CA PHE A 16 13.70 11.82 7.02
C PHE A 16 14.44 13.15 6.81
N PRO A 17 15.70 13.13 6.34
CA PRO A 17 16.43 14.37 6.03
C PRO A 17 15.67 15.27 5.06
N VAL A 18 15.60 16.56 5.35
CA VAL A 18 14.89 17.54 4.51
C VAL A 18 15.51 17.62 3.12
N ARG A 19 16.84 17.55 3.02
CA ARG A 19 17.56 17.45 1.74
C ARG A 19 17.04 16.29 0.88
N ASP A 20 16.91 15.10 1.45
CA ASP A 20 16.44 13.92 0.72
C ASP A 20 14.97 14.06 0.32
N PHE A 21 14.13 14.63 1.18
CA PHE A 21 12.74 14.94 0.87
C PHE A 21 12.65 15.89 -0.33
N PHE A 22 13.44 16.97 -0.33
CA PHE A 22 13.45 17.96 -1.40
C PHE A 22 14.01 17.39 -2.72
N ILE A 23 15.11 16.64 -2.69
CA ILE A 23 15.69 16.01 -3.89
C ILE A 23 14.71 15.02 -4.52
N ARG A 24 14.03 14.21 -3.71
CA ARG A 24 13.12 13.16 -4.20
C ARG A 24 11.77 13.70 -4.67
N TYR A 25 11.21 14.68 -3.94
CA TYR A 25 9.82 15.09 -4.12
C TYR A 25 9.64 16.58 -4.45
N GLY A 26 10.68 17.41 -4.33
CA GLY A 26 10.60 18.85 -4.51
C GLY A 26 10.08 19.23 -5.90
N LYS A 27 10.44 18.49 -6.95
CA LYS A 27 9.91 18.72 -8.30
C LYS A 27 8.41 18.45 -8.40
N ASP A 28 7.95 17.32 -7.86
CA ASP A 28 6.54 16.93 -7.88
C ASP A 28 5.68 17.85 -7.01
N LEU A 29 6.27 18.36 -5.91
CA LEU A 29 5.67 19.35 -5.01
C LEU A 29 5.87 20.80 -5.48
N GLN A 30 6.48 21.01 -6.65
CA GLN A 30 6.77 22.33 -7.25
C GLN A 30 7.46 23.30 -6.28
N MET A 31 8.40 22.77 -5.49
CA MET A 31 9.09 23.51 -4.44
C MET A 31 10.26 24.33 -4.99
N MET A 32 10.39 25.55 -4.48
CA MET A 32 11.51 26.46 -4.70
C MET A 32 12.20 26.72 -3.37
N GLN A 33 13.52 26.62 -3.36
CA GLN A 33 14.37 26.80 -2.18
C GLN A 33 14.68 28.29 -1.95
N HIS A 34 14.63 28.74 -0.70
CA HIS A 34 14.95 30.10 -0.25
C HIS A 34 16.02 30.12 0.86
N CYS A 35 16.76 29.03 1.02
CA CYS A 35 17.84 28.87 2.00
C CYS A 35 19.12 28.38 1.29
N PRO A 36 20.32 28.58 1.87
CA PRO A 36 21.55 27.92 1.42
C PRO A 36 21.45 26.39 1.51
N ASP A 37 22.25 25.68 0.70
CA ASP A 37 22.27 24.22 0.71
C ASP A 37 22.73 23.62 2.04
N GLU A 38 23.55 24.35 2.80
CA GLU A 38 24.09 23.94 4.10
C GLU A 38 23.01 23.87 5.18
N ASP A 39 21.93 24.63 5.06
CA ASP A 39 20.86 24.69 6.07
C ASP A 39 19.90 23.48 5.98
N MET A 40 19.98 22.66 4.93
CA MET A 40 19.11 21.49 4.68
C MET A 40 19.47 20.21 5.46
N GLU A 41 20.29 20.33 6.52
CA GLU A 41 20.69 19.19 7.36
C GLU A 41 19.64 18.77 8.39
N SER A 42 18.58 19.56 8.57
CA SER A 42 17.47 19.21 9.46
C SER A 42 16.76 17.92 9.03
N CYS A 43 16.14 17.25 9.99
CA CYS A 43 15.37 16.03 9.77
C CYS A 43 13.90 16.25 10.12
N ILE A 44 13.01 15.71 9.30
CA ILE A 44 11.60 15.51 9.62
C ILE A 44 11.52 14.25 10.48
N GLU A 45 10.92 14.34 11.66
CA GLU A 45 10.76 13.21 12.59
C GLU A 45 9.29 12.83 12.81
N GLU A 46 8.35 13.71 12.43
CA GLU A 46 6.91 13.47 12.48
C GLU A 46 6.30 13.49 11.08
N SER A 47 5.34 12.60 10.82
CA SER A 47 4.64 12.51 9.54
C SER A 47 3.57 13.60 9.32
N GLY A 48 3.40 14.51 10.28
CA GLY A 48 2.39 15.54 10.26
C GLY A 48 2.83 16.83 9.60
N LEU A 49 1.84 17.57 9.13
CA LEU A 49 1.97 18.93 8.62
C LEU A 49 1.19 19.89 9.52
N HIS A 50 1.80 21.02 9.86
CA HIS A 50 1.22 21.97 10.80
C HIS A 50 0.99 23.34 10.15
N ARG A 51 -0.20 23.91 10.40
CA ARG A 51 -0.58 25.26 9.97
C ARG A 51 -0.62 26.19 11.18
N PRO A 52 0.37 27.07 11.36
CA PRO A 52 0.58 27.84 12.58
C PRO A 52 -0.35 29.05 12.77
N GLY A 53 -1.60 29.02 12.28
CA GLY A 53 -2.50 30.18 12.33
C GLY A 53 -2.75 30.73 13.73
N LEU A 54 -3.08 29.85 14.70
CA LEU A 54 -3.27 30.27 16.10
C LEU A 54 -1.97 30.68 16.79
N ALA A 55 -0.87 30.02 16.44
CA ALA A 55 0.45 30.34 16.99
C ALA A 55 0.91 31.73 16.52
N MET A 56 0.64 32.08 15.26
CA MET A 56 0.86 33.42 14.71
C MET A 56 -0.01 34.49 15.38
N ALA A 57 -1.20 34.13 15.88
CA ALA A 57 -2.06 35.00 16.68
C ALA A 57 -1.66 35.08 18.17
N GLY A 58 -0.61 34.36 18.60
CA GLY A 58 -0.07 34.41 19.96
C GLY A 58 -0.45 33.23 20.87
N PHE A 59 -1.17 32.23 20.37
CA PHE A 59 -1.52 31.03 21.15
C PHE A 59 -0.64 29.83 20.78
N THR A 60 0.43 29.60 21.55
CA THR A 60 1.46 28.59 21.26
C THR A 60 1.34 27.31 22.10
N LYS A 61 0.34 27.18 22.98
CA LYS A 61 0.21 26.03 23.91
C LYS A 61 0.05 24.67 23.20
N VAL A 62 -0.50 24.66 21.99
CA VAL A 62 -0.76 23.46 21.18
C VAL A 62 0.10 23.42 19.91
N TYR A 63 1.23 24.12 19.93
CA TYR A 63 2.07 24.31 18.74
C TYR A 63 2.88 23.06 18.42
N SER A 64 2.53 22.36 17.32
CA SER A 64 3.26 21.19 16.82
C SER A 64 4.52 21.59 16.07
N SER A 65 5.53 22.04 16.82
CA SER A 65 6.79 22.56 16.26
C SER A 65 7.59 21.56 15.44
N GLN A 66 7.57 20.28 15.80
CA GLN A 66 8.34 19.22 15.13
C GLN A 66 7.81 18.82 13.75
N GLN A 67 6.64 19.33 13.37
CA GLN A 67 6.02 19.09 12.08
C GLN A 67 6.49 20.12 11.04
N ILE A 68 6.34 19.80 9.77
CA ILE A 68 6.60 20.77 8.70
C ILE A 68 5.61 21.93 8.84
N GLN A 69 6.12 23.15 8.88
CA GLN A 69 5.31 24.36 9.08
C GLN A 69 4.86 24.92 7.73
N ILE A 70 3.55 25.10 7.57
CA ILE A 70 2.95 25.54 6.30
C ILE A 70 2.32 26.91 6.47
N VAL A 71 2.83 27.89 5.72
CA VAL A 71 2.17 29.18 5.53
C VAL A 71 1.19 29.05 4.36
N GLY A 72 -0.06 28.80 4.72
CA GLY A 72 -1.19 28.70 3.81
C GLY A 72 -1.74 30.07 3.40
N HIS A 73 -2.81 30.07 2.60
CA HIS A 73 -3.51 31.31 2.22
C HIS A 73 -4.00 32.10 3.43
N THR A 74 -4.57 31.43 4.43
CA THR A 74 -5.10 32.08 5.64
C THR A 74 -3.98 32.73 6.46
N GLU A 75 -2.92 31.96 6.71
CA GLU A 75 -1.75 32.42 7.47
C GLU A 75 -1.07 33.60 6.77
N TRP A 76 -0.89 33.49 5.45
CA TRP A 76 -0.27 34.54 4.64
C TRP A 76 -1.06 35.85 4.67
N ASN A 77 -2.38 35.81 4.45
CA ASN A 77 -3.22 37.02 4.50
C ASN A 77 -3.28 37.66 5.89
N TYR A 78 -3.26 36.83 6.95
CA TYR A 78 -3.16 37.36 8.31
C TYR A 78 -1.84 38.12 8.52
N LEU A 79 -0.72 37.53 8.09
CA LEU A 79 0.61 38.15 8.15
C LEU A 79 0.70 39.45 7.33
N GLU A 80 0.02 39.52 6.18
CA GLU A 80 -0.13 40.78 5.43
C GLU A 80 -0.89 41.83 6.22
N SER A 81 -2.02 41.46 6.83
CA SER A 81 -2.90 42.41 7.53
C SER A 81 -2.27 43.09 8.75
N VAL A 82 -1.32 42.43 9.41
CA VAL A 82 -0.66 42.96 10.64
C VAL A 82 0.57 43.82 10.35
N GLY A 83 1.11 43.75 9.12
CA GLY A 83 2.26 44.54 8.69
C GLY A 83 3.64 44.08 9.23
N PRO A 84 4.73 44.67 8.72
CA PRO A 84 6.11 44.21 8.94
C PRO A 84 6.54 44.13 10.42
N GLU A 85 6.27 45.17 11.20
CA GLU A 85 6.70 45.23 12.62
C GLU A 85 6.03 44.15 13.47
N ALA A 86 4.75 43.88 13.22
CA ALA A 86 4.03 42.83 13.92
C ALA A 86 4.47 41.44 13.46
N ARG A 87 4.70 41.23 12.15
CA ARG A 87 5.27 39.98 11.62
C ARG A 87 6.61 39.64 12.28
N ALA A 88 7.50 40.63 12.42
CA ALA A 88 8.80 40.43 13.07
C ALA A 88 8.63 39.91 14.51
N LYS A 89 7.71 40.48 15.28
CA LYS A 89 7.39 40.01 16.64
C LYS A 89 6.79 38.60 16.65
N ILE A 90 5.93 38.30 15.69
CA ILE A 90 5.32 36.96 15.56
C ILE A 90 6.41 35.91 15.31
N PHE A 91 7.28 36.12 14.33
CA PHE A 91 8.35 35.17 14.02
C PHE A 91 9.41 35.10 15.12
N GLU A 92 9.69 36.20 15.82
CA GLU A 92 10.58 36.17 16.99
C GLU A 92 10.01 35.28 18.10
N ASN A 93 8.70 35.37 18.38
CA ASN A 93 8.03 34.49 19.34
C ASN A 93 8.04 33.01 18.92
N LEU A 94 8.00 32.74 17.62
CA LEU A 94 8.06 31.37 17.08
C LEU A 94 9.50 30.83 16.99
N SER A 95 10.51 31.70 17.06
CA SER A 95 11.92 31.32 16.93
C SER A 95 12.45 30.40 18.03
N VAL A 96 11.74 30.34 19.17
CA VAL A 96 12.04 29.41 20.29
C VAL A 96 11.75 27.95 19.94
N PHE A 97 10.96 27.72 18.89
CA PHE A 97 10.58 26.40 18.42
C PHE A 97 11.40 26.00 17.20
N ARG A 98 11.85 24.75 17.17
CA ARG A 98 12.61 24.22 16.04
C ARG A 98 11.70 23.41 15.13
N ALA A 99 11.43 23.98 13.96
CA ALA A 99 10.75 23.28 12.89
C ALA A 99 11.75 22.55 11.98
N PRO A 100 11.40 21.37 11.42
CA PRO A 100 12.22 20.70 10.43
C PRO A 100 12.38 21.56 9.16
N MET A 101 11.30 22.21 8.72
CA MET A 101 11.32 23.17 7.61
C MET A 101 10.03 24.00 7.57
N TRP A 102 10.08 25.11 6.84
CA TRP A 102 8.95 25.97 6.52
C TRP A 102 8.62 25.94 5.03
N VAL A 103 7.34 25.94 4.69
CA VAL A 103 6.86 25.98 3.30
C VAL A 103 5.77 27.03 3.13
N VAL A 104 5.95 27.94 2.17
CA VAL A 104 4.96 28.95 1.78
C VAL A 104 4.23 28.51 0.51
N THR A 105 2.90 28.50 0.53
CA THR A 105 2.08 27.99 -0.60
C THR A 105 1.55 29.12 -1.50
N HIS A 106 0.87 28.77 -2.61
CA HIS A 106 0.25 29.71 -3.56
C HIS A 106 1.22 30.61 -4.34
N ALA A 107 2.41 30.10 -4.69
CA ALA A 107 3.45 30.86 -5.41
C ALA A 107 3.86 32.18 -4.72
N GLN A 108 3.59 32.29 -3.42
CA GLN A 108 3.93 33.48 -2.65
C GLN A 108 5.43 33.48 -2.32
N THR A 109 6.02 34.66 -2.36
CA THR A 109 7.37 34.87 -1.85
C THR A 109 7.31 34.92 -0.33
N PRO A 110 8.16 34.17 0.40
CA PRO A 110 8.21 34.27 1.85
C PRO A 110 8.50 35.71 2.31
N HIS A 111 7.84 36.15 3.38
CA HIS A 111 8.08 37.46 4.00
C HIS A 111 9.53 37.60 4.47
N GLU A 112 10.09 38.80 4.40
CA GLU A 112 11.48 39.06 4.81
C GLU A 112 11.73 38.71 6.28
N GLU A 113 10.73 38.90 7.16
CA GLU A 113 10.84 38.54 8.57
C GLU A 113 10.93 37.01 8.78
N LEU A 114 10.22 36.22 7.97
CA LEU A 114 10.31 34.76 7.98
C LEU A 114 11.66 34.29 7.44
N LYS A 115 12.13 34.88 6.33
CA LYS A 115 13.47 34.60 5.78
C LYS A 115 14.56 34.90 6.80
N ALA A 116 14.49 36.06 7.46
CA ALA A 116 15.45 36.45 8.47
C ALA A 116 15.49 35.47 9.65
N MET A 117 14.32 35.03 10.15
CA MET A 117 14.23 34.02 11.19
C MET A 117 14.83 32.68 10.73
N CYS A 118 14.44 32.18 9.56
CA CYS A 118 14.93 30.91 9.03
C CYS A 118 16.45 30.90 8.82
N ASN A 119 17.00 31.97 8.22
CA ASN A 119 18.45 32.12 8.02
C ASN A 119 19.20 32.19 9.35
N ARG A 120 18.67 32.90 10.35
CA ARG A 120 19.28 33.01 11.69
C ARG A 120 19.29 31.67 12.43
N LEU A 121 18.29 30.82 12.21
CA LEU A 121 18.13 29.55 12.90
C LEU A 121 18.64 28.35 12.10
N HIS A 122 19.13 28.56 10.88
CA HIS A 122 19.50 27.50 9.93
C HIS A 122 18.34 26.52 9.69
N VAL A 123 17.13 27.06 9.48
CA VAL A 123 15.93 26.26 9.19
C VAL A 123 15.60 26.36 7.71
N PRO A 124 15.44 25.23 6.99
CA PRO A 124 15.09 25.26 5.58
C PRO A 124 13.77 25.98 5.32
N LEU A 125 13.80 26.83 4.30
CA LEU A 125 12.64 27.58 3.83
C LEU A 125 12.41 27.31 2.35
N PHE A 126 11.17 26.95 2.03
CA PHE A 126 10.72 26.69 0.68
C PHE A 126 9.46 27.49 0.36
N SER A 127 9.20 27.72 -0.92
CA SER A 127 7.87 28.06 -1.41
C SER A 127 7.40 27.03 -2.44
N THR A 128 6.10 26.96 -2.70
CA THR A 128 5.52 26.11 -3.75
C THR A 128 4.45 26.87 -4.52
N THR A 129 4.36 26.60 -5.82
CA THR A 129 3.28 27.10 -6.67
C THR A 129 1.95 26.40 -6.43
N LEU A 130 1.93 25.26 -5.72
CA LEU A 130 0.72 24.53 -5.36
C LEU A 130 -0.14 25.31 -4.36
N HIS A 131 -1.46 25.13 -4.46
CA HIS A 131 -2.40 25.62 -3.47
C HIS A 131 -2.26 24.84 -2.15
N THR A 132 -2.61 25.47 -1.01
CA THR A 132 -2.42 24.89 0.33
C THR A 132 -2.99 23.47 0.44
N PHE A 133 -4.21 23.22 -0.04
CA PHE A 133 -4.84 21.90 0.05
C PHE A 133 -4.09 20.83 -0.76
N GLU A 134 -3.66 21.17 -1.97
CA GLU A 134 -2.96 20.24 -2.86
C GLU A 134 -1.59 19.87 -2.29
N PHE A 135 -0.81 20.88 -1.87
CA PHE A 135 0.48 20.66 -1.22
C PHE A 135 0.31 19.80 0.03
N PHE A 136 -0.66 20.13 0.90
CA PHE A 136 -0.92 19.39 2.13
C PHE A 136 -1.24 17.92 1.82
N LYS A 137 -2.15 17.66 0.89
CA LYS A 137 -2.54 16.30 0.49
C LYS A 137 -1.35 15.50 -0.06
N MET A 138 -0.53 16.10 -0.92
CA MET A 138 0.62 15.43 -1.53
C MET A 138 1.74 15.16 -0.54
N ALA A 139 2.14 16.18 0.23
CA ALA A 139 3.19 16.05 1.24
C ALA A 139 2.78 15.09 2.36
N GLN A 140 1.53 15.16 2.85
CA GLN A 140 1.02 14.26 3.88
C GLN A 140 1.09 12.80 3.41
N ARG A 141 0.67 12.51 2.18
CA ARG A 141 0.78 11.16 1.60
C ARG A 141 2.22 10.65 1.55
N ILE A 142 3.16 11.50 1.13
CA ILE A 142 4.58 11.15 1.06
C ILE A 142 5.11 10.79 2.44
N LEU A 143 4.80 11.61 3.45
CA LEU A 143 5.23 11.39 4.83
C LEU A 143 4.60 10.13 5.42
N GLU A 144 3.30 9.92 5.23
CA GLU A 144 2.61 8.70 5.66
C GLU A 144 3.24 7.45 5.05
N GLU A 145 3.57 7.47 3.75
CA GLU A 145 4.21 6.34 3.08
C GLU A 145 5.65 6.11 3.57
N PHE A 146 6.41 7.19 3.84
CA PHE A 146 7.78 7.09 4.33
C PHE A 146 7.84 6.57 5.78
N PHE A 147 7.01 7.11 6.67
CA PHE A 147 6.97 6.74 8.08
C PHE A 147 6.12 5.50 8.37
N ALA A 148 5.45 4.94 7.35
CA ALA A 148 4.68 3.72 7.47
C ALA A 148 5.49 2.59 8.14
N PRO A 149 4.92 1.90 9.14
CA PRO A 149 5.48 0.67 9.66
C PRO A 149 5.69 -0.30 8.50
N HIS A 150 6.85 -0.96 8.46
CA HIS A 150 7.21 -1.86 7.37
C HIS A 150 7.86 -3.14 7.87
N ALA A 151 7.80 -4.19 7.06
CA ALA A 151 8.40 -5.49 7.34
C ALA A 151 8.85 -6.15 6.04
N ILE A 152 9.61 -7.23 6.16
CA ILE A 152 10.04 -8.05 5.03
C ILE A 152 9.38 -9.42 5.17
N ILE A 153 8.79 -9.90 4.09
CA ILE A 153 8.16 -11.22 3.99
C ILE A 153 8.90 -12.06 2.95
N HIS A 154 9.14 -13.33 3.28
CA HIS A 154 9.55 -14.31 2.29
C HIS A 154 8.34 -14.85 1.52
N GLY A 155 8.32 -14.62 0.21
CA GLY A 155 7.22 -14.95 -0.67
C GLY A 155 7.31 -14.22 -1.99
N SER A 156 6.29 -14.38 -2.82
CA SER A 156 6.24 -13.75 -4.14
C SER A 156 4.95 -12.97 -4.28
N LEU A 157 4.98 -11.78 -4.88
CA LEU A 157 3.82 -10.93 -5.04
C LEU A 157 3.54 -10.70 -6.53
N VAL A 158 2.31 -10.98 -6.94
CA VAL A 158 1.88 -10.88 -8.35
C VAL A 158 0.57 -10.09 -8.45
N ASP A 159 0.46 -9.25 -9.47
CA ASP A 159 -0.77 -8.56 -9.87
C ASP A 159 -1.50 -9.42 -10.91
N VAL A 160 -2.53 -10.15 -10.47
CA VAL A 160 -3.34 -11.08 -11.28
C VAL A 160 -4.71 -10.44 -11.50
N TYR A 161 -5.02 -10.07 -12.74
CA TYR A 161 -6.26 -9.32 -13.10
C TYR A 161 -6.55 -8.07 -12.24
N GLY A 162 -5.51 -7.42 -11.69
CA GLY A 162 -5.71 -6.28 -10.81
C GLY A 162 -5.85 -6.65 -9.33
N VAL A 163 -5.75 -7.91 -8.94
CA VAL A 163 -5.69 -8.39 -7.56
C VAL A 163 -4.24 -8.69 -7.19
N GLY A 164 -3.74 -8.08 -6.12
CA GLY A 164 -2.42 -8.37 -5.58
C GLY A 164 -2.44 -9.61 -4.71
N MET A 165 -1.81 -10.68 -5.22
CA MET A 165 -1.77 -11.99 -4.60
C MET A 165 -0.37 -12.25 -4.05
N LEU A 166 -0.26 -12.39 -2.73
CA LEU A 166 0.97 -12.76 -2.03
C LEU A 166 1.03 -14.28 -1.88
N TYR A 167 1.94 -14.91 -2.61
CA TYR A 167 2.24 -16.33 -2.54
C TYR A 167 3.23 -16.60 -1.41
N VAL A 168 2.79 -17.36 -0.41
CA VAL A 168 3.61 -17.84 0.70
C VAL A 168 3.63 -19.36 0.71
N GLY A 169 4.57 -19.95 1.43
CA GLY A 169 4.71 -21.39 1.53
C GLY A 169 6.15 -21.80 1.78
N ASP A 170 6.37 -23.09 1.99
CA ASP A 170 7.70 -23.63 2.20
C ASP A 170 8.64 -23.35 1.01
N SER A 171 9.93 -23.35 1.27
CA SER A 171 10.93 -23.28 0.20
C SER A 171 10.74 -24.47 -0.74
N ASN A 172 10.82 -24.24 -2.05
CA ASN A 172 10.76 -25.28 -3.09
C ASN A 172 9.37 -25.87 -3.33
N VAL A 173 8.31 -25.23 -2.83
CA VAL A 173 6.94 -25.65 -3.12
C VAL A 173 6.50 -25.28 -4.55
N GLY A 174 7.29 -24.49 -5.29
CA GLY A 174 6.97 -24.06 -6.65
C GLY A 174 6.50 -22.60 -6.76
N LYS A 175 6.89 -21.71 -5.83
CA LYS A 175 6.46 -20.29 -5.83
C LYS A 175 6.96 -19.56 -7.07
N SER A 176 8.27 -19.55 -7.29
CA SER A 176 8.90 -18.83 -8.40
C SER A 176 8.45 -19.38 -9.76
N GLU A 177 8.29 -20.70 -9.88
CA GLU A 177 7.75 -21.35 -11.08
C GLU A 177 6.30 -20.93 -11.36
N CYS A 178 5.43 -20.93 -10.34
CA CYS A 178 4.05 -20.44 -10.48
C CYS A 178 4.00 -18.95 -10.87
N VAL A 179 4.91 -18.13 -10.34
CA VAL A 179 4.99 -16.70 -10.68
C VAL A 179 5.44 -16.53 -12.14
N LEU A 180 6.40 -17.32 -12.59
CA LEU A 180 6.86 -17.30 -13.97
C LEU A 180 5.74 -17.66 -14.95
N ASP A 181 4.98 -18.72 -14.67
CA ASP A 181 3.84 -19.12 -15.50
C ASP A 181 2.74 -18.04 -15.54
N LEU A 182 2.50 -17.35 -14.42
CA LEU A 182 1.58 -16.20 -14.36
C LEU A 182 2.08 -15.03 -15.21
N VAL A 183 3.38 -14.73 -15.16
CA VAL A 183 3.98 -13.69 -16.00
C VAL A 183 3.86 -14.04 -17.48
N GLU A 184 4.14 -15.29 -17.85
CA GLU A 184 3.99 -15.77 -19.23
C GLU A 184 2.53 -15.65 -19.70
N SER A 185 1.56 -15.86 -18.80
CA SER A 185 0.13 -15.68 -19.03
C SER A 185 -0.34 -14.22 -19.05
N GLY A 186 0.58 -13.25 -18.93
CA GLY A 186 0.31 -11.82 -19.06
C GLY A 186 0.09 -11.06 -17.75
N HIS A 187 0.26 -11.72 -16.60
CA HIS A 187 0.20 -11.08 -15.29
C HIS A 187 1.50 -10.36 -14.95
N ARG A 188 1.51 -9.59 -13.85
CA ARG A 188 2.65 -8.72 -13.53
C ARG A 188 3.31 -9.12 -12.23
N MET A 189 4.58 -9.50 -12.29
CA MET A 189 5.37 -9.74 -11.10
C MET A 189 5.67 -8.41 -10.39
N VAL A 190 5.42 -8.37 -9.09
CA VAL A 190 5.83 -7.26 -8.23
C VAL A 190 7.17 -7.56 -7.58
N ALA A 191 7.30 -8.77 -7.04
CA ALA A 191 8.48 -9.26 -6.32
C ALA A 191 8.50 -10.79 -6.32
N ASP A 192 9.69 -11.38 -6.29
CA ASP A 192 9.89 -12.81 -6.04
C ASP A 192 10.88 -13.01 -4.89
N ASP A 193 10.68 -14.08 -4.11
CA ASP A 193 11.39 -14.46 -2.87
C ASP A 193 11.31 -13.47 -1.69
N VAL A 194 11.56 -12.18 -1.92
CA VAL A 194 11.58 -11.14 -0.88
C VAL A 194 10.63 -10.00 -1.21
N VAL A 195 9.61 -9.81 -0.37
CA VAL A 195 8.62 -8.74 -0.49
C VAL A 195 8.77 -7.77 0.67
N HIS A 196 9.08 -6.51 0.35
CA HIS A 196 9.01 -5.42 1.32
C HIS A 196 7.56 -4.95 1.44
N ILE A 197 6.99 -5.01 2.63
CA ILE A 197 5.62 -4.57 2.89
C ILE A 197 5.58 -3.35 3.80
N SER A 198 4.60 -2.48 3.59
CA SER A 198 4.34 -1.31 4.44
C SER A 198 2.86 -1.18 4.75
N HIS A 199 2.50 -0.85 5.98
CA HIS A 199 1.14 -0.55 6.39
C HIS A 199 0.82 0.92 6.11
N VAL A 200 0.05 1.18 5.05
CA VAL A 200 -0.35 2.53 4.62
C VAL A 200 -1.87 2.65 4.67
N GLY A 201 -2.38 3.54 5.52
CA GLY A 201 -3.82 3.71 5.72
C GLY A 201 -4.48 2.43 6.26
N LYS A 202 -5.33 1.79 5.44
CA LYS A 202 -6.01 0.52 5.79
C LYS A 202 -5.53 -0.66 4.93
N SER A 203 -4.31 -0.59 4.43
CA SER A 203 -3.84 -1.55 3.43
C SER A 203 -2.37 -1.87 3.60
N ILE A 204 -2.03 -3.12 3.29
CA ILE A 204 -0.64 -3.57 3.18
C ILE A 204 -0.22 -3.39 1.73
N ILE A 205 0.86 -2.66 1.53
CA ILE A 205 1.41 -2.36 0.21
C ILE A 205 2.75 -3.09 0.07
N GLY A 206 2.88 -3.95 -0.93
CA GLY A 206 4.09 -4.70 -1.24
C GLY A 206 4.92 -4.08 -2.37
N ARG A 207 6.25 -4.22 -2.26
CA ARG A 207 7.27 -3.74 -3.19
C ARG A 207 8.40 -4.76 -3.30
N PRO A 208 9.12 -4.82 -4.42
CA PRO A 208 10.32 -5.64 -4.53
C PRO A 208 11.45 -5.08 -3.68
N ASP A 209 12.40 -5.94 -3.36
CA ASP A 209 13.69 -5.52 -2.85
C ASP A 209 14.42 -4.59 -3.86
N PRO A 210 14.96 -3.43 -3.42
CA PRO A 210 15.63 -2.49 -4.32
C PRO A 210 16.87 -3.04 -5.03
N LEU A 211 17.47 -4.14 -4.55
CA LEU A 211 18.61 -4.82 -5.18
C LEU A 211 18.14 -5.84 -6.20
N ILE A 212 17.21 -6.72 -5.82
CA ILE A 212 16.73 -7.82 -6.69
C ILE A 212 15.82 -7.28 -7.80
N ARG A 213 14.91 -6.36 -7.46
CA ARG A 213 13.96 -5.67 -8.35
C ARG A 213 13.12 -6.59 -9.24
N HIS A 214 13.63 -6.92 -10.43
CA HIS A 214 12.93 -7.65 -11.49
C HIS A 214 13.59 -9.00 -11.79
N HIS A 215 14.60 -9.36 -10.99
CA HIS A 215 15.28 -10.64 -11.12
C HIS A 215 14.52 -11.73 -10.36
N MET A 216 14.61 -12.94 -10.89
CA MET A 216 14.05 -14.16 -10.31
C MET A 216 15.08 -15.28 -10.41
N GLU A 217 15.22 -16.11 -9.39
CA GLU A 217 16.05 -17.31 -9.44
C GLU A 217 15.18 -18.52 -9.78
N ILE A 218 15.50 -19.23 -10.86
CA ILE A 218 14.87 -20.50 -11.21
C ILE A 218 15.91 -21.61 -11.12
N ARG A 219 15.59 -22.67 -10.37
CA ARG A 219 16.51 -23.79 -10.19
C ARG A 219 16.74 -24.56 -11.47
N GLY A 220 18.00 -24.92 -11.72
CA GLY A 220 18.40 -25.56 -12.96
C GLY A 220 18.52 -24.61 -14.16
N VAL A 221 18.08 -23.35 -14.02
CA VAL A 221 18.18 -22.34 -15.08
C VAL A 221 19.14 -21.21 -14.67
N GLY A 222 19.00 -20.67 -13.46
CA GLY A 222 19.78 -19.56 -12.94
C GLY A 222 18.94 -18.30 -12.71
N ILE A 223 19.60 -17.14 -12.67
CA ILE A 223 18.95 -15.84 -12.46
C ILE A 223 18.40 -15.33 -13.80
N LEU A 224 17.13 -14.97 -13.82
CA LEU A 224 16.41 -14.42 -14.96
C LEU A 224 16.08 -12.95 -14.72
N ASP A 225 16.17 -12.11 -15.74
CA ASP A 225 15.61 -10.75 -15.73
C ASP A 225 14.25 -10.74 -16.43
N ILE A 226 13.19 -10.74 -15.62
CA ILE A 226 11.80 -10.81 -16.09
C ILE A 226 11.44 -9.61 -16.96
N ARG A 227 11.97 -8.42 -16.67
CA ARG A 227 11.69 -7.21 -17.45
C ARG A 227 12.32 -7.30 -18.84
N SER A 228 13.54 -7.82 -18.94
CA SER A 228 14.24 -7.96 -20.22
C SER A 228 13.61 -9.05 -21.09
N MET A 229 13.12 -10.13 -20.47
CA MET A 229 12.51 -11.25 -21.19
C MET A 229 11.07 -10.98 -21.65
N PHE A 230 10.23 -10.42 -20.76
CA PHE A 230 8.78 -10.26 -21.00
C PHE A 230 8.34 -8.79 -21.13
N GLY A 231 9.28 -7.85 -21.09
CA GLY A 231 9.00 -6.43 -21.29
C GLY A 231 8.44 -5.71 -20.05
N ILE A 232 8.17 -4.41 -20.22
CA ILE A 232 7.73 -3.53 -19.13
C ILE A 232 6.35 -3.90 -18.56
N HIS A 233 5.51 -4.58 -19.34
CA HIS A 233 4.15 -4.94 -18.93
C HIS A 233 4.13 -6.08 -17.91
N ALA A 234 5.17 -6.91 -17.87
CA ALA A 234 5.30 -8.08 -17.00
C ALA A 234 5.73 -7.74 -15.57
N ILE A 235 6.04 -6.47 -15.29
CA ILE A 235 6.49 -6.02 -13.97
C ILE A 235 5.59 -4.94 -13.39
N ARG A 236 5.54 -4.86 -12.06
CA ARG A 236 4.83 -3.84 -11.32
C ARG A 236 5.67 -3.36 -10.14
N LYS A 237 5.83 -2.05 -9.98
CA LYS A 237 6.70 -1.50 -8.91
C LYS A 237 6.12 -1.65 -7.51
N VAL A 238 4.80 -1.51 -7.39
CA VAL A 238 4.07 -1.45 -6.12
C VAL A 238 2.70 -2.05 -6.35
N LYS A 239 2.24 -2.86 -5.39
CA LYS A 239 0.89 -3.43 -5.42
C LYS A 239 0.34 -3.59 -4.00
N LYS A 240 -0.94 -3.29 -3.81
CA LYS A 240 -1.65 -3.62 -2.57
C LYS A 240 -1.69 -5.15 -2.44
N ILE A 241 -1.71 -5.68 -1.23
CA ILE A 241 -1.93 -7.11 -1.01
C ILE A 241 -3.40 -7.27 -0.66
N GLU A 242 -4.16 -7.86 -1.58
CA GLU A 242 -5.59 -8.12 -1.41
C GLU A 242 -5.87 -9.58 -1.05
N MET A 243 -4.93 -10.49 -1.32
CA MET A 243 -5.09 -11.90 -1.01
C MET A 243 -3.76 -12.59 -0.70
N ILE A 244 -3.79 -13.56 0.21
CA ILE A 244 -2.68 -14.47 0.50
C ILE A 244 -3.00 -15.84 -0.09
N VAL A 245 -2.08 -16.38 -0.88
CA VAL A 245 -2.14 -17.75 -1.39
C VAL A 245 -1.04 -18.56 -0.74
N GLU A 246 -1.43 -19.45 0.17
CA GLU A 246 -0.49 -20.36 0.81
C GLU A 246 -0.35 -21.64 -0.01
N LEU A 247 0.79 -21.78 -0.68
CA LEU A 247 1.16 -23.00 -1.39
C LEU A 247 1.64 -24.05 -0.38
N GLN A 248 0.98 -25.20 -0.37
CA GLN A 248 1.37 -26.35 0.45
C GLN A 248 1.65 -27.55 -0.44
N GLN A 249 2.64 -28.36 -0.06
CA GLN A 249 2.81 -29.66 -0.70
C GLN A 249 1.57 -30.52 -0.44
N TRP A 250 1.04 -31.15 -1.49
CA TRP A 250 -0.11 -32.03 -1.35
C TRP A 250 0.22 -33.21 -0.44
N ARG A 251 -0.68 -33.49 0.52
CA ARG A 251 -0.59 -34.68 1.37
C ARG A 251 -1.96 -35.37 1.45
N GLN A 252 -1.95 -36.71 1.48
CA GLN A 252 -3.16 -37.54 1.51
C GLN A 252 -3.94 -37.43 2.82
N ASP A 253 -3.25 -37.11 3.90
CA ASP A 253 -3.77 -37.02 5.27
C ASP A 253 -4.42 -35.68 5.60
N VAL A 254 -4.35 -34.70 4.70
CA VAL A 254 -4.92 -33.36 4.89
C VAL A 254 -6.22 -33.21 4.10
N SER A 255 -7.32 -32.94 4.81
CA SER A 255 -8.59 -32.56 4.17
C SER A 255 -8.54 -31.09 3.77
N TYR A 256 -8.47 -30.82 2.48
CA TYR A 256 -8.58 -29.48 1.94
C TYR A 256 -10.05 -29.05 1.85
N GLU A 257 -10.28 -27.75 2.00
CA GLU A 257 -11.61 -27.17 1.85
C GLU A 257 -12.12 -27.29 0.41
N ARG A 258 -13.40 -27.66 0.24
CA ARG A 258 -14.03 -27.92 -1.06
C ARG A 258 -15.24 -27.06 -1.38
N THR A 259 -15.84 -26.44 -0.36
CA THR A 259 -17.10 -25.69 -0.49
C THR A 259 -16.90 -24.19 -0.69
N GLY A 260 -15.73 -23.66 -0.30
CA GLY A 260 -15.44 -22.22 -0.34
C GLY A 260 -16.32 -21.40 0.62
N LEU A 261 -16.92 -22.05 1.62
CA LEU A 261 -17.82 -21.45 2.60
C LEU A 261 -17.06 -20.93 3.83
N ASN A 262 -15.91 -21.50 4.15
CA ASN A 262 -15.05 -21.00 5.22
C ASN A 262 -14.08 -19.99 4.62
N GLU A 263 -14.22 -18.75 5.03
CA GLU A 263 -13.29 -17.70 4.68
C GLU A 263 -12.14 -17.72 5.68
N MET A 264 -10.94 -18.04 5.21
CA MET A 264 -9.73 -17.89 6.02
C MET A 264 -9.19 -16.47 5.85
N GLU A 265 -8.71 -15.90 6.94
CA GLU A 265 -8.01 -14.62 6.95
C GLU A 265 -6.70 -14.78 7.71
N GLU A 266 -5.71 -13.98 7.33
CA GLU A 266 -4.45 -13.86 8.04
C GLU A 266 -4.25 -12.41 8.47
N ASN A 267 -3.80 -12.20 9.72
CA ASN A 267 -3.49 -10.85 10.18
C ASN A 267 -2.05 -10.50 9.81
N VAL A 268 -1.88 -9.46 8.99
CA VAL A 268 -0.57 -8.93 8.59
C VAL A 268 -0.49 -7.49 9.06
N MET A 269 0.38 -7.23 10.04
CA MET A 269 0.61 -5.89 10.60
C MET A 269 -0.68 -5.17 11.06
N GLY A 270 -1.64 -5.92 11.61
CA GLY A 270 -2.92 -5.40 12.08
C GLY A 270 -4.02 -5.36 11.01
N VAL A 271 -3.75 -5.78 9.78
CA VAL A 271 -4.74 -5.86 8.69
C VAL A 271 -5.09 -7.33 8.43
N ASN A 272 -6.38 -7.67 8.49
CA ASN A 272 -6.85 -8.99 8.08
C ASN A 272 -6.93 -9.07 6.55
N ILE A 273 -6.26 -10.05 5.97
CA ILE A 273 -6.22 -10.27 4.53
C ILE A 273 -6.78 -11.67 4.24
N PRO A 274 -7.73 -11.81 3.29
CA PRO A 274 -8.23 -13.12 2.86
C PRO A 274 -7.12 -14.06 2.43
N LYS A 275 -7.23 -15.32 2.84
CA LYS A 275 -6.23 -16.36 2.64
C LYS A 275 -6.86 -17.58 1.97
N VAL A 276 -6.14 -18.15 1.01
CA VAL A 276 -6.50 -19.42 0.35
C VAL A 276 -5.31 -20.37 0.46
N VAL A 277 -5.56 -21.60 0.90
CA VAL A 277 -4.54 -22.66 0.93
C VAL A 277 -4.67 -23.50 -0.34
N LEU A 278 -3.60 -23.54 -1.14
CA LEU A 278 -3.58 -24.22 -2.42
C LEU A 278 -2.59 -25.38 -2.41
N PRO A 279 -3.07 -26.64 -2.47
CA PRO A 279 -2.19 -27.79 -2.55
C PRO A 279 -1.55 -27.93 -3.92
N VAL A 280 -0.22 -27.89 -3.95
CA VAL A 280 0.60 -28.17 -5.12
C VAL A 280 0.70 -29.69 -5.30
N ALA A 281 0.07 -30.18 -6.37
CA ALA A 281 0.09 -31.57 -6.77
C ALA A 281 0.52 -31.68 -8.25
N PRO A 282 1.26 -32.74 -8.64
CA PRO A 282 1.61 -32.96 -10.04
C PRO A 282 0.37 -32.97 -10.95
N GLY A 283 0.48 -32.31 -12.12
CA GLY A 283 -0.59 -32.23 -13.11
C GLY A 283 -1.65 -31.15 -12.85
N LYS A 284 -1.60 -30.41 -11.74
CA LYS A 284 -2.44 -29.22 -11.55
C LYS A 284 -1.79 -27.99 -12.18
N ASN A 285 -2.55 -27.26 -12.99
CA ASN A 285 -2.12 -25.96 -13.48
C ASN A 285 -2.40 -24.89 -12.41
N MET A 286 -1.34 -24.48 -11.72
CA MET A 286 -1.38 -23.51 -10.63
C MET A 286 -1.78 -22.11 -11.09
N THR A 287 -1.43 -21.77 -12.32
CA THR A 287 -1.75 -20.49 -12.98
C THR A 287 -3.25 -20.32 -13.13
N VAL A 288 -3.91 -21.31 -13.75
CA VAL A 288 -5.37 -21.28 -13.95
C VAL A 288 -6.11 -21.21 -12.61
N ILE A 289 -5.65 -21.96 -11.60
CA ILE A 289 -6.29 -21.91 -10.28
C ILE A 289 -6.09 -20.53 -9.64
N SER A 290 -4.91 -19.95 -9.77
CA SER A 290 -4.61 -18.60 -9.26
C SER A 290 -5.48 -17.53 -9.92
N GLU A 291 -5.71 -17.64 -11.23
CA GLU A 291 -6.62 -16.79 -11.98
C GLU A 291 -8.07 -16.91 -11.49
N VAL A 292 -8.56 -18.14 -11.27
CA VAL A 292 -9.90 -18.37 -10.70
C VAL A 292 -10.02 -17.79 -9.30
N ILE A 293 -8.97 -17.92 -8.48
CA ILE A 293 -8.90 -17.32 -7.15
C ILE A 293 -9.01 -15.79 -7.25
N ALA A 294 -8.28 -15.15 -8.17
CA ALA A 294 -8.36 -13.71 -8.40
C ALA A 294 -9.76 -13.27 -8.88
N MET A 295 -10.36 -14.01 -9.83
CA MET A 295 -11.72 -13.74 -10.31
C MET A 295 -12.75 -13.85 -9.17
N ASN A 296 -12.66 -14.89 -8.34
CA ASN A 296 -13.54 -15.03 -7.17
C ASN A 296 -13.36 -13.89 -6.17
N ALA A 297 -12.12 -13.41 -5.96
CA ALA A 297 -11.86 -12.23 -5.13
C ALA A 297 -12.58 -10.99 -5.67
N LEU A 298 -12.50 -10.75 -6.99
CA LEU A 298 -13.17 -9.62 -7.65
C LEU A 298 -14.70 -9.73 -7.56
N MET A 299 -15.26 -10.93 -7.68
CA MET A 299 -16.70 -11.17 -7.50
C MET A 299 -17.15 -10.83 -6.07
N LYS A 300 -16.41 -11.31 -5.06
CA LYS A 300 -16.69 -11.00 -3.65
C LYS A 300 -16.60 -9.50 -3.36
N MET A 301 -15.58 -8.82 -3.91
CA MET A 301 -15.45 -7.35 -3.81
C MET A 301 -16.60 -6.60 -4.49
N SER A 302 -17.21 -7.20 -5.51
CA SER A 302 -18.39 -6.68 -6.20
C SER A 302 -19.72 -7.05 -5.51
N GLY A 303 -19.66 -7.74 -4.36
CA GLY A 303 -20.82 -8.15 -3.56
C GLY A 303 -21.44 -9.50 -3.94
N GLN A 304 -20.84 -10.27 -4.86
CA GLN A 304 -21.32 -11.59 -5.25
C GLN A 304 -20.59 -12.69 -4.49
N ASN A 305 -21.33 -13.59 -3.81
CA ASN A 305 -20.74 -14.74 -3.11
C ASN A 305 -21.39 -16.04 -3.61
N VAL A 306 -20.83 -16.60 -4.67
CA VAL A 306 -21.37 -17.79 -5.35
C VAL A 306 -21.58 -18.97 -4.41
N ALA A 307 -20.65 -19.22 -3.48
CA ALA A 307 -20.76 -20.32 -2.53
C ALA A 307 -21.97 -20.14 -1.58
N LYS A 308 -22.17 -18.90 -1.11
CA LYS A 308 -23.33 -18.54 -0.29
C LYS A 308 -24.63 -18.65 -1.09
N ASP A 309 -24.66 -18.09 -2.29
CA ASP A 309 -25.83 -18.11 -3.17
C ASP A 309 -26.23 -19.54 -3.54
N PHE A 310 -25.25 -20.40 -3.83
CA PHE A 310 -25.46 -21.82 -4.09
C PHE A 310 -25.97 -22.56 -2.85
N ASN A 311 -25.40 -22.30 -1.67
CA ASN A 311 -25.86 -22.91 -0.43
C ASN A 311 -27.29 -22.48 -0.06
N GLU A 312 -27.63 -21.20 -0.25
CA GLU A 312 -28.99 -20.68 -0.06
C GLU A 312 -29.98 -21.36 -1.03
N SER A 313 -29.62 -21.49 -2.31
CA SER A 313 -30.43 -22.19 -3.31
C SER A 313 -30.62 -23.68 -2.95
N LEU A 314 -29.56 -24.35 -2.51
CA LEU A 314 -29.61 -25.75 -2.08
C LEU A 314 -30.51 -25.93 -0.84
N LEU A 315 -30.39 -25.05 0.16
CA LEU A 315 -31.23 -25.06 1.36
C LEU A 315 -32.70 -24.78 1.04
N GLN A 316 -32.99 -23.86 0.11
CA GLN A 316 -34.34 -23.60 -0.35
C GLN A 316 -34.95 -24.84 -1.01
N LYS A 317 -34.20 -25.52 -1.89
CA LYS A 317 -34.64 -26.77 -2.53
C LYS A 317 -34.89 -27.89 -1.52
N ILE A 318 -34.02 -28.05 -0.51
CA ILE A 318 -34.20 -29.04 0.57
C ILE A 318 -35.46 -28.73 1.40
N LYS A 319 -35.68 -27.45 1.76
CA LYS A 319 -36.88 -27.03 2.51
C LYS A 319 -38.17 -27.22 1.71
N ALA A 320 -38.15 -26.92 0.41
CA ALA A 320 -39.30 -27.12 -0.47
C ALA A 320 -39.67 -28.61 -0.58
N LYS A 321 -38.66 -29.49 -0.68
CA LYS A 321 -38.85 -30.95 -0.62
C LYS A 321 -39.45 -31.41 0.71
N ALA A 322 -38.98 -30.86 1.83
CA ALA A 322 -39.49 -31.21 3.17
C ALA A 322 -40.95 -30.75 3.41
N LYS A 323 -41.42 -29.71 2.71
CA LYS A 323 -42.81 -29.22 2.77
C LYS A 323 -43.78 -29.94 1.82
N GLY A 324 -43.30 -30.86 0.99
CA GLY A 324 -44.11 -31.56 0.00
C GLY A 324 -44.56 -30.69 -1.18
N GLU A 325 -43.94 -29.53 -1.38
CA GLU A 325 -44.25 -28.58 -2.46
C GLU A 325 -43.47 -28.87 -3.75
N PHE A 326 -42.70 -29.97 -3.81
CA PHE A 326 -41.88 -30.35 -4.97
C PHE A 326 -42.04 -31.83 -5.32
N THR A 327 -42.48 -32.10 -6.55
CA THR A 327 -42.46 -33.41 -7.23
C THR A 327 -41.42 -33.35 -8.37
N ASP A 328 -40.23 -33.91 -8.10
CA ASP A 328 -39.15 -34.34 -9.03
C ASP A 328 -38.49 -33.29 -9.98
N ASP A 329 -37.21 -33.31 -10.42
CA ASP A 329 -36.19 -34.34 -10.68
C ASP A 329 -34.77 -33.78 -10.44
N LEU A 330 -33.98 -34.31 -9.50
CA LEU A 330 -32.50 -34.16 -9.53
C LEU A 330 -31.77 -35.51 -9.41
N LEU A 331 -32.53 -36.58 -9.17
CA LEU A 331 -32.02 -37.95 -9.17
C LEU A 331 -32.70 -38.81 -10.23
N ASP A 332 -33.70 -38.29 -10.93
CA ASP A 332 -34.25 -38.95 -12.10
C ASP A 332 -33.41 -38.56 -13.31
N PHE A 333 -32.65 -39.54 -13.81
CA PHE A 333 -31.86 -39.47 -15.04
C PHE A 333 -32.81 -39.44 -16.25
N ASN A 334 -33.65 -38.40 -16.36
CA ASN A 334 -34.48 -38.19 -17.53
C ASN A 334 -33.70 -37.37 -18.58
N PRO A 335 -33.27 -37.97 -19.71
CA PRO A 335 -32.46 -37.30 -20.72
C PRO A 335 -33.19 -36.11 -21.38
N GLN A 336 -34.50 -35.97 -21.19
CA GLN A 336 -35.30 -34.86 -21.72
C GLN A 336 -35.09 -33.54 -20.95
N ASN A 337 -34.57 -33.60 -19.72
CA ASN A 337 -34.24 -32.43 -18.91
C ASN A 337 -32.83 -31.90 -19.18
N TRP A 338 -32.08 -32.53 -20.08
CA TRP A 338 -30.78 -32.03 -20.53
C TRP A 338 -31.02 -30.96 -21.59
N SER A 339 -30.96 -29.68 -21.20
CA SER A 339 -30.81 -28.61 -22.18
C SER A 339 -29.52 -28.88 -22.96
N PHE A 340 -29.61 -29.02 -24.28
CA PHE A 340 -28.44 -29.18 -25.14
C PHE A 340 -27.58 -27.90 -25.22
N TYR A 341 -28.05 -26.80 -24.63
CA TYR A 341 -27.35 -25.52 -24.58
C TYR A 341 -27.55 -24.89 -23.19
N GLU A 342 -26.52 -24.97 -22.36
CA GLU A 342 -26.15 -23.95 -21.38
C GLU A 342 -24.68 -23.56 -21.65
#